data_AF-A0A4U5P6B3-F1
#
_entry.id   AF-A0A4U5P6B3-F1
#
_cell.length_a   1.000
_cell.length_b   1.000
_cell.length_c   1.000
_cell.angle_alpha   90.00
_cell.angle_beta   90.00
_cell.angle_gamma   90.00
#
_symmetry.space_group_name_H-M   'P 1'
#
loop_
_entity.id
_entity.type
_entity.pdbx_description
1 polymer ?
#
loop_
_entity_poly.entity_id
_entity_poly.type
_entity_poly.pdbx_seq_one_letter_code
_entity_poly.pdbx_strand_id
1 'polypeptide(L)'
;MADSRQPLLSPRGSQNETDDQLLSLTRSITNNSFASSFVADADDIQPIKSVRDFFREFCREFIKLCLEVWYFMALILFAGYLKNAEVAVDALSICMNILGWTVMVAMGMNAAISVRISNELGAAHPRTAKFSLVVAVVSSFIIGLIIAAILIIFRKTYPSLFSSDVAVQDLVRDLTPLLALCIVIDNVQPVLSGVAIGAGWQAVVAYVNIACYYIFGIPLGLILGFKVKLGVKGIWYGMLSGTVLQTLILFLIIYKTNWNKEASIAEDRIRKWGGDTDIKENSVKRPAATET
;
A
#
# COMPACT_ATOMS: atom_id res chain seq x y z
N MET A 1 -38.04 -55.62 -40.74
CA MET A 1 -37.97 -54.43 -41.61
C MET A 1 -38.88 -53.38 -40.99
N ALA A 2 -38.39 -52.68 -39.96
CA ALA A 2 -37.67 -51.38 -39.99
C ALA A 2 -38.69 -50.28 -39.62
N ASP A 3 -38.91 -50.02 -38.33
CA ASP A 3 -38.18 -49.14 -37.40
C ASP A 3 -38.03 -47.69 -37.91
N SER A 4 -38.66 -46.76 -37.20
CA SER A 4 -38.46 -45.31 -37.34
C SER A 4 -38.92 -44.63 -36.05
N ARG A 5 -38.10 -44.75 -35.00
CA ARG A 5 -38.18 -43.90 -33.81
C ARG A 5 -38.08 -42.43 -34.22
N GLN A 6 -39.04 -41.62 -33.77
CA GLN A 6 -38.92 -40.16 -33.78
C GLN A 6 -37.75 -39.73 -32.86
N PRO A 7 -36.83 -38.87 -33.31
CA PRO A 7 -35.89 -38.24 -32.41
C PRO A 7 -36.60 -37.10 -31.66
N LEU A 8 -36.60 -37.21 -30.33
CA LEU A 8 -36.91 -36.15 -29.38
C LEU A 8 -36.15 -34.88 -29.78
N LEU A 9 -36.89 -33.85 -30.19
CA LEU A 9 -36.36 -32.49 -30.32
C LEU A 9 -35.91 -32.03 -28.93
N SER A 10 -34.59 -31.98 -28.72
CA SER A 10 -33.99 -31.35 -27.55
C SER A 10 -34.42 -29.88 -27.47
N PRO A 11 -34.87 -29.37 -26.31
CA PRO A 11 -35.30 -27.99 -26.17
C PRO A 11 -34.09 -27.06 -26.24
N ARG A 12 -33.76 -26.61 -27.46
CA ARG A 12 -32.70 -25.63 -27.74
C ARG A 12 -32.94 -24.26 -27.07
N GLY A 13 -34.13 -24.03 -26.52
CA GLY A 13 -34.47 -22.82 -25.75
C GLY A 13 -34.04 -22.87 -24.29
N SER A 14 -34.10 -24.03 -23.63
CA SER A 14 -33.73 -24.13 -22.20
C SER A 14 -32.22 -24.10 -22.01
N GLN A 15 -31.43 -24.59 -22.98
CA GLN A 15 -29.97 -24.58 -22.91
C GLN A 15 -29.40 -23.16 -23.04
N ASN A 16 -29.95 -22.32 -23.93
CA ASN A 16 -29.53 -20.92 -24.03
C ASN A 16 -29.90 -20.11 -22.77
N GLU A 17 -31.07 -20.33 -22.17
CA GLU A 17 -31.41 -19.68 -20.89
C GLU A 17 -30.52 -20.15 -19.73
N THR A 18 -30.15 -21.43 -19.72
CA THR A 18 -29.25 -22.00 -18.69
C THR A 18 -27.81 -21.52 -18.88
N ASP A 19 -27.36 -21.38 -20.13
CA ASP A 19 -26.03 -20.86 -20.48
C ASP A 19 -25.94 -19.36 -20.23
N ASP A 20 -27.00 -18.59 -20.51
CA ASP A 20 -27.10 -17.16 -20.16
C ASP A 20 -27.20 -16.95 -18.64
N GLN A 21 -27.91 -17.83 -17.92
CA GLN A 21 -27.90 -17.82 -16.46
C GLN A 21 -26.53 -18.20 -15.90
N LEU A 22 -25.84 -19.19 -16.47
CA LEU A 22 -24.48 -19.54 -16.08
C LEU A 22 -23.48 -18.46 -16.44
N LEU A 23 -23.63 -17.75 -17.57
CA LEU A 23 -22.82 -16.59 -17.93
C LEU A 23 -23.10 -15.39 -17.04
N SER A 24 -24.35 -15.20 -16.60
CA SER A 24 -24.73 -14.16 -15.65
C SER A 24 -24.24 -14.47 -14.23
N LEU A 25 -24.27 -15.74 -13.80
CA LEU A 25 -23.69 -16.23 -12.55
C LEU A 25 -22.17 -16.21 -12.61
N THR A 26 -21.55 -16.58 -13.73
CA THR A 26 -20.10 -16.51 -13.92
C THR A 26 -19.66 -15.05 -13.96
N ARG A 27 -20.42 -14.14 -14.60
CA ARG A 27 -20.20 -12.69 -14.49
C ARG A 27 -20.43 -12.19 -13.08
N SER A 28 -21.42 -12.68 -12.34
CA SER A 28 -21.68 -12.29 -10.95
C SER A 28 -20.62 -12.81 -9.99
N ILE A 29 -20.02 -13.98 -10.25
CA ILE A 29 -18.92 -14.56 -9.48
C ILE A 29 -17.59 -13.88 -9.85
N THR A 30 -17.41 -13.49 -11.12
CA THR A 30 -16.24 -12.71 -11.58
C THR A 30 -16.35 -11.22 -11.15
N ASN A 31 -17.57 -10.68 -11.07
CA ASN A 31 -17.87 -9.31 -10.61
C ASN A 31 -18.10 -9.22 -9.09
N ASN A 32 -18.23 -10.34 -8.37
CA ASN A 32 -18.07 -10.40 -6.91
C ASN A 32 -16.59 -10.30 -6.54
N SER A 33 -16.01 -9.16 -6.92
CA SER A 33 -15.39 -8.24 -6.00
C SER A 33 -14.70 -8.87 -4.77
N PHE A 34 -13.56 -9.51 -5.01
CA PHE A 34 -12.44 -9.28 -4.11
C PHE A 34 -11.93 -7.83 -4.27
N ALA A 35 -12.01 -7.26 -5.48
CA ALA A 35 -11.51 -5.93 -5.77
C ALA A 35 -12.43 -4.78 -5.32
N SER A 36 -13.76 -4.89 -5.38
CA SER A 36 -14.68 -3.81 -4.98
C SER A 36 -15.00 -3.76 -3.48
N SER A 37 -14.60 -4.77 -2.69
CA SER A 37 -14.57 -4.68 -1.22
C SER A 37 -13.35 -3.90 -0.72
N PHE A 38 -12.36 -3.67 -1.61
CA PHE A 38 -11.16 -2.87 -1.36
C PHE A 38 -11.17 -1.55 -2.14
N VAL A 39 -12.26 -1.23 -2.86
CA VAL A 39 -12.50 0.11 -3.39
C VAL A 39 -12.99 0.96 -2.22
N ALA A 40 -12.27 2.03 -1.93
CA ALA A 40 -12.64 2.95 -0.86
C ALA A 40 -14.06 3.49 -1.08
N ASP A 41 -14.86 3.39 -0.03
CA ASP A 41 -16.19 3.97 -0.01
C ASP A 41 -16.08 5.49 0.22
N ALA A 42 -17.07 6.26 -0.23
CA ALA A 42 -17.07 7.72 -0.14
C ALA A 42 -17.03 8.26 1.32
N ASP A 43 -17.15 7.36 2.32
CA ASP A 43 -17.16 7.65 3.74
C ASP A 43 -15.80 7.46 4.46
N ASP A 44 -14.72 7.06 3.75
CA ASP A 44 -13.42 6.77 4.39
C ASP A 44 -12.68 8.01 4.93
N ILE A 45 -13.04 9.21 4.43
CA ILE A 45 -12.60 10.50 4.97
C ILE A 45 -13.83 11.36 5.23
N GLN A 46 -14.25 11.40 6.48
CA GLN A 46 -15.29 12.31 6.94
C GLN A 46 -14.77 13.76 6.87
N PRO A 47 -15.63 14.75 6.53
CA PRO A 47 -15.22 16.15 6.56
C PRO A 47 -14.68 16.53 7.95
N ILE A 48 -13.49 17.12 7.98
CA ILE A 48 -12.89 17.62 9.22
C ILE A 48 -13.61 18.92 9.58
N LYS A 49 -14.68 18.80 10.38
CA LYS A 49 -15.49 19.94 10.84
C LYS A 49 -15.07 20.43 12.23
N SER A 50 -14.32 19.61 12.96
CA SER A 50 -13.90 19.88 14.33
C SER A 50 -12.48 19.39 14.59
N VAL A 51 -11.83 19.97 15.61
CA VAL A 51 -10.55 19.49 16.17
C VAL A 51 -10.63 18.02 16.54
N ARG A 52 -11.80 17.53 16.98
CA ARG A 52 -12.03 16.11 17.28
C ARG A 52 -11.88 15.21 16.06
N ASP A 53 -12.39 15.65 14.91
CA ASP A 53 -12.29 14.88 13.66
C ASP A 53 -10.85 14.84 13.16
N PHE A 54 -10.14 15.97 13.25
CA PHE A 54 -8.71 16.02 12.95
C PHE A 54 -7.92 15.05 13.84
N PHE A 55 -8.16 15.06 15.15
CA PHE A 55 -7.47 14.17 16.08
C PHE A 55 -7.76 12.69 15.80
N ARG A 56 -9.00 12.35 15.41
CA ARG A 56 -9.37 10.98 15.01
C ARG A 56 -8.56 10.50 13.81
N GLU A 57 -8.48 11.31 12.75
CA GLU A 57 -7.71 10.95 11.55
C GLU A 57 -6.20 10.89 11.83
N PHE A 58 -5.68 11.83 12.62
CA PHE A 58 -4.31 11.79 13.09
C PHE A 58 -3.99 10.51 13.86
N CYS A 59 -4.86 10.11 14.80
CA CYS A 59 -4.68 8.86 15.54
C CYS A 59 -4.69 7.63 14.63
N ARG A 60 -5.53 7.60 13.60
CA ARG A 60 -5.58 6.48 12.65
C ARG A 60 -4.25 6.31 11.91
N GLU A 61 -3.69 7.39 11.39
CA GLU A 61 -2.39 7.35 10.71
C GLU A 61 -1.22 7.12 11.68
N PHE A 62 -1.28 7.69 12.88
CA PHE A 62 -0.28 7.46 13.92
C PHE A 62 -0.23 5.99 14.35
N ILE A 63 -1.39 5.37 14.61
CA ILE A 63 -1.47 3.95 14.98
C ILE A 63 -0.91 3.07 13.87
N LYS A 64 -1.26 3.35 12.61
CA LYS A 64 -0.71 2.63 11.45
C LYS A 64 0.82 2.71 11.40
N LEU A 65 1.39 3.90 11.57
CA LEU A 65 2.84 4.10 11.62
C LEU A 65 3.47 3.34 12.81
N CYS A 66 2.85 3.40 13.99
CA CYS A 66 3.32 2.67 15.16
C CYS A 66 3.30 1.15 14.93
N LEU A 67 2.25 0.62 14.32
CA LEU A 67 2.14 -0.81 14.02
C LEU A 67 3.25 -1.26 13.06
N GLU A 68 3.57 -0.45 12.07
CA GLU A 68 4.70 -0.73 11.17
C GLU A 68 6.03 -0.75 11.93
N VAL A 69 6.32 0.26 12.76
CA VAL A 69 7.56 0.30 13.57
C VAL A 69 7.61 -0.86 14.58
N TRP A 70 6.50 -1.14 15.26
CA TRP A 70 6.42 -2.21 16.26
C TRP A 70 6.56 -3.59 15.65
N TYR A 71 6.13 -3.79 14.40
CA TYR A 71 6.40 -5.03 13.67
C TYR A 71 7.91 -5.30 13.54
N PHE A 72 8.69 -4.30 13.12
CA PHE A 72 10.14 -4.42 13.05
C PHE A 72 10.76 -4.64 14.44
N MET A 73 10.32 -3.90 15.46
CA MET A 73 10.84 -4.05 16.82
C MET A 73 10.51 -5.43 17.44
N ALA A 74 9.30 -5.95 17.20
CA ALA A 74 8.90 -7.26 17.69
C ALA A 74 9.80 -8.37 17.11
N LEU A 75 10.12 -8.30 15.82
CA LEU A 75 11.01 -9.28 15.18
C LEU A 75 12.45 -9.19 15.69
N ILE A 76 12.96 -7.98 15.97
CA ILE A 76 14.27 -7.80 16.63
C ILE A 76 14.24 -8.37 18.06
N LEU A 77 13.16 -8.15 18.81
CA LEU A 77 12.99 -8.73 20.14
C LEU A 77 13.06 -10.26 20.10
N PHE A 78 12.39 -10.88 19.13
CA PHE A 78 12.48 -12.32 18.90
C PHE A 78 13.89 -12.76 18.51
N ALA A 79 14.65 -11.94 17.79
CA ALA A 79 16.05 -12.22 17.50
C ALA A 79 16.92 -12.31 18.77
N GLY A 80 16.55 -11.59 19.82
CA GLY A 80 17.17 -11.65 21.14
C GLY A 80 16.98 -12.98 21.89
N TYR A 81 16.11 -13.88 21.43
CA TYR A 81 15.92 -15.21 22.02
C TYR A 81 16.74 -16.30 21.30
N LEU A 82 17.61 -15.94 20.35
CA LEU A 82 18.50 -16.90 19.70
C LEU A 82 19.73 -17.24 20.54
N LYS A 83 20.33 -18.41 20.25
CA LYS A 83 21.52 -18.90 20.98
C LYS A 83 22.71 -17.94 20.96
N ASN A 84 22.85 -17.11 19.92
CA ASN A 84 23.86 -16.05 19.79
C ASN A 84 23.20 -14.67 19.77
N ALA A 85 22.33 -14.40 20.75
CA ALA A 85 21.47 -13.22 20.79
C ALA A 85 22.23 -11.90 20.69
N GLU A 86 23.38 -11.76 21.37
CA GLU A 86 24.18 -10.54 21.38
C GLU A 86 24.64 -10.15 19.97
N VAL A 87 25.41 -11.03 19.31
CA VAL A 87 25.89 -10.82 17.94
C VAL A 87 24.73 -10.64 16.94
N ALA A 88 23.65 -11.39 17.13
CA ALA A 88 22.46 -11.31 16.30
C ALA A 88 21.77 -9.94 16.39
N VAL A 89 21.48 -9.49 17.60
CA VAL A 89 20.78 -8.22 17.86
C VAL A 89 21.66 -7.04 17.48
N ASP A 90 22.97 -7.10 17.71
CA ASP A 90 23.91 -6.05 17.31
C ASP A 90 23.94 -5.91 15.78
N ALA A 91 24.10 -7.03 15.06
CA ALA A 91 24.10 -7.02 13.60
C ALA A 91 22.76 -6.52 13.03
N LEU A 92 21.64 -6.97 13.59
CA LEU A 92 20.31 -6.49 13.21
C LEU A 92 20.16 -4.99 13.46
N SER A 93 20.63 -4.49 14.61
CA SER A 93 20.53 -3.08 14.98
C SER A 93 21.29 -2.18 14.02
N ILE A 94 22.49 -2.60 13.59
CA ILE A 94 23.27 -1.89 12.56
C ILE A 94 22.48 -1.84 11.24
N CYS A 95 21.96 -2.98 10.79
CA CYS A 95 21.22 -3.05 9.54
C CYS A 95 19.91 -2.23 9.59
N MET A 96 19.20 -2.25 10.71
CA MET A 96 17.98 -1.47 10.94
C MET A 96 18.25 0.03 11.01
N ASN A 97 19.38 0.44 11.56
CA ASN A 97 19.78 1.85 11.60
C ASN A 97 19.96 2.41 10.16
N ILE A 98 20.70 1.67 9.32
CA ILE A 98 20.88 1.99 7.90
C ILE A 98 19.52 2.01 7.17
N LEU A 99 18.65 1.04 7.45
CA LEU A 99 17.31 0.99 6.88
C LEU A 99 16.50 2.23 7.29
N GLY A 100 16.57 2.62 8.57
CA GLY A 100 15.90 3.81 9.10
C GLY A 100 16.32 5.09 8.40
N TRP A 101 17.62 5.29 8.13
CA TRP A 101 18.09 6.43 7.34
C TRP A 101 17.51 6.45 5.93
N THR A 102 17.40 5.28 5.31
CA THR A 102 16.85 5.14 3.96
C THR A 102 15.34 5.40 3.94
N VAL A 103 14.62 4.92 4.96
CA VAL A 103 13.18 5.16 5.11
C VAL A 103 12.87 6.65 5.27
N MET A 104 13.73 7.46 5.88
CA MET A 104 13.51 8.91 5.97
C MET A 104 13.40 9.58 4.59
N VAL A 105 14.21 9.12 3.61
CA VAL A 105 14.11 9.59 2.22
C VAL A 105 12.79 9.15 1.60
N ALA A 106 12.40 7.89 1.80
CA ALA A 106 11.14 7.35 1.30
C ALA A 106 9.90 8.04 1.93
N MET A 107 9.97 8.44 3.19
CA MET A 107 8.93 9.21 3.89
C MET A 107 8.76 10.61 3.28
N GLY A 108 9.85 11.25 2.85
CA GLY A 108 9.78 12.50 2.09
C GLY A 108 9.03 12.33 0.77
N MET A 109 9.32 11.25 0.04
CA MET A 109 8.61 10.91 -1.20
C MET A 109 7.13 10.57 -0.96
N ASN A 110 6.82 9.84 0.12
CA ASN A 110 5.46 9.53 0.56
C ASN A 110 4.64 10.81 0.76
N ALA A 111 5.16 11.78 1.52
CA ALA A 111 4.48 13.05 1.74
C ALA A 111 4.28 13.84 0.43
N ALA A 112 5.32 13.92 -0.41
CA ALA A 112 5.26 14.65 -1.68
C ALA A 112 4.23 14.07 -2.65
N ILE A 113 4.21 12.74 -2.83
CA ILE A 113 3.25 12.10 -3.73
C ILE A 113 1.82 12.16 -3.19
N SER A 114 1.63 12.05 -1.87
CA SER A 114 0.32 12.16 -1.22
C SER A 114 -0.35 13.50 -1.51
N VAL A 115 0.40 14.61 -1.34
CA VAL A 115 -0.08 15.96 -1.66
C VAL A 115 -0.39 16.09 -3.16
N ARG A 116 0.52 15.59 -4.02
CA ARG A 116 0.34 15.70 -5.46
C ARG A 116 -0.87 14.93 -5.98
N ILE A 117 -1.06 13.68 -5.53
CA ILE A 117 -2.23 12.87 -5.91
C ILE A 117 -3.52 13.51 -5.39
N SER A 118 -3.54 13.99 -4.14
CA SER A 118 -4.69 14.71 -3.57
C SER A 118 -5.09 15.91 -4.44
N ASN A 119 -4.13 16.73 -4.85
CA ASN A 119 -4.38 17.94 -5.63
C ASN A 119 -4.85 17.61 -7.06
N GLU A 120 -4.21 16.65 -7.75
CA GLU A 120 -4.59 16.27 -9.11
C GLU A 120 -5.97 15.58 -9.16
N LEU A 121 -6.30 14.77 -8.14
CA LEU A 121 -7.64 14.18 -8.02
C LEU A 121 -8.69 15.26 -7.70
N GLY A 122 -8.37 16.19 -6.80
CA GLY A 122 -9.25 17.30 -6.46
C GLY A 122 -9.48 18.28 -7.63
N ALA A 123 -8.53 18.40 -8.54
CA ALA A 123 -8.65 19.17 -9.78
C ALA A 123 -9.28 18.39 -10.94
N ALA A 124 -9.81 17.18 -10.70
CA ALA A 124 -10.37 16.30 -11.72
C ALA A 124 -9.39 15.96 -12.88
N HIS A 125 -8.11 15.81 -12.58
CA HIS A 125 -7.04 15.45 -13.52
C HIS A 125 -6.51 14.00 -13.30
N PRO A 126 -7.31 12.96 -13.56
CA PRO A 126 -6.94 11.57 -13.26
C PRO A 126 -5.74 11.05 -14.06
N ARG A 127 -5.51 11.58 -15.27
CA ARG A 127 -4.35 11.22 -16.09
C ARG A 127 -3.04 11.73 -15.47
N THR A 128 -3.04 12.96 -14.97
CA THR A 128 -1.89 13.58 -14.30
C THR A 128 -1.62 12.91 -12.95
N ALA A 129 -2.66 12.51 -12.23
CA ALA A 129 -2.53 11.69 -11.02
C ALA A 129 -1.80 10.36 -11.30
N LYS A 130 -2.25 9.59 -12.31
CA LYS A 130 -1.57 8.35 -12.74
C LYS A 130 -0.11 8.60 -13.13
N PHE A 131 0.15 9.65 -13.90
CA PHE A 131 1.50 9.97 -14.33
C PHE A 131 2.41 10.30 -13.13
N SER A 132 1.90 11.08 -12.17
CA SER A 132 2.62 11.43 -10.95
C SER A 132 2.97 10.19 -10.12
N LEU A 133 2.06 9.23 -10.00
CA LEU A 133 2.30 7.93 -9.37
C LEU A 133 3.46 7.19 -10.07
N VAL A 134 3.41 7.05 -11.40
CA VAL A 134 4.42 6.30 -12.16
C VAL A 134 5.79 6.95 -11.99
N VAL A 135 5.88 8.28 -12.12
CA VAL A 135 7.12 9.02 -11.91
C VAL A 135 7.66 8.80 -10.50
N ALA A 136 6.82 8.93 -9.47
CA ALA A 136 7.26 8.77 -8.09
C ALA A 136 7.75 7.35 -7.79
N VAL A 137 7.06 6.31 -8.27
CA VAL A 137 7.46 4.90 -8.09
C VAL A 137 8.79 4.62 -8.80
N VAL A 138 8.94 5.06 -10.04
CA VAL A 138 10.19 4.87 -10.80
C VAL A 138 11.35 5.62 -10.15
N SER A 139 11.15 6.88 -9.76
CA SER A 139 12.18 7.67 -9.06
C SER A 139 12.60 7.01 -7.74
N SER A 140 11.65 6.58 -6.91
CA SER A 140 11.97 5.92 -5.64
C SER A 140 12.65 4.57 -5.84
N PHE A 141 12.26 3.80 -6.86
CA PHE A 141 12.93 2.56 -7.20
C PHE A 141 14.39 2.80 -7.64
N ILE A 142 14.64 3.83 -8.46
CA ILE A 142 16.00 4.22 -8.87
C ILE A 142 16.84 4.67 -7.67
N ILE A 143 16.27 5.49 -6.78
CA ILE A 143 16.95 5.94 -5.54
C ILE A 143 17.30 4.72 -4.67
N GLY A 144 16.34 3.82 -4.46
CA GLY A 144 16.56 2.58 -3.71
C GLY A 144 17.65 1.71 -4.33
N LEU A 145 17.69 1.57 -5.65
CA LEU A 145 18.75 0.84 -6.36
C LEU A 145 20.12 1.48 -6.20
N ILE A 146 20.22 2.82 -6.27
CA ILE A 146 21.49 3.53 -6.07
C ILE A 146 22.00 3.32 -4.64
N ILE A 147 21.14 3.47 -3.64
CA ILE A 147 21.51 3.26 -2.22
C ILE A 147 21.92 1.80 -2.00
N ALA A 148 21.14 0.85 -2.51
CA ALA A 148 21.45 -0.58 -2.43
C ALA A 148 22.79 -0.91 -3.10
N ALA A 149 23.07 -0.35 -4.29
CA ALA A 149 24.33 -0.56 -5.00
C ALA A 149 25.53 -0.02 -4.21
N ILE A 150 25.42 1.19 -3.65
CA ILE A 150 26.45 1.77 -2.76
C ILE A 150 26.70 0.81 -1.59
N LEU A 151 25.63 0.33 -0.95
CA LEU A 151 25.75 -0.56 0.21
C LEU A 151 26.45 -1.88 -0.12
N ILE A 152 26.16 -2.46 -1.28
CA ILE A 152 26.80 -3.68 -1.78
C ILE A 152 28.28 -3.44 -2.12
N ILE A 153 28.62 -2.31 -2.76
CA ILE A 153 30.01 -1.95 -3.09
C ILE A 153 30.85 -1.82 -1.81
N PHE A 154 30.32 -1.15 -0.80
CA PHE A 154 31.00 -0.92 0.48
C PHE A 154 30.80 -2.05 1.49
N ARG A 155 30.19 -3.18 1.10
CA ARG A 155 29.84 -4.33 1.96
C ARG A 155 30.94 -4.77 2.92
N LYS A 156 32.19 -4.74 2.47
CA LYS A 156 33.33 -5.21 3.28
C LYS A 156 33.81 -4.19 4.30
N THR A 157 33.57 -2.90 4.04
CA THR A 157 34.19 -1.78 4.75
C THR A 157 33.25 -1.08 5.72
N TYR A 158 31.96 -0.94 5.38
CA TYR A 158 31.05 -0.21 6.28
C TYR A 158 30.81 -0.91 7.64
N PRO A 159 30.78 -2.25 7.77
CA PRO A 159 30.47 -2.88 9.06
C PRO A 159 31.48 -2.55 10.16
N SER A 160 32.75 -2.33 9.81
CA SER A 160 33.78 -1.92 10.76
C SER A 160 33.64 -0.49 11.27
N LEU A 161 32.78 0.33 10.64
CA LEU A 161 32.45 1.67 11.15
C LEU A 161 31.47 1.63 12.32
N PHE A 162 30.71 0.54 12.45
CA PHE A 162 29.65 0.41 13.45
C PHE A 162 30.05 -0.45 14.66
N SER A 163 30.89 -1.47 14.46
CA SER A 163 31.32 -2.35 15.55
C SER A 163 32.77 -2.78 15.39
N SER A 164 33.47 -2.93 16.52
CA SER A 164 34.81 -3.51 16.60
C SER A 164 34.80 -5.04 16.70
N ASP A 165 33.65 -5.66 16.97
CA ASP A 165 33.53 -7.12 17.03
C ASP A 165 33.50 -7.73 15.62
N VAL A 166 34.47 -8.60 15.34
CA VAL A 166 34.62 -9.32 14.07
C VAL A 166 33.40 -10.21 13.79
N ALA A 167 32.82 -10.86 14.80
CA ALA A 167 31.66 -11.72 14.62
C ALA A 167 30.42 -10.92 14.18
N VAL A 168 30.22 -9.71 14.73
CA VAL A 168 29.16 -8.78 14.31
C VAL A 168 29.43 -8.28 12.90
N GLN A 169 30.66 -7.87 12.59
CA GLN A 169 31.03 -7.42 11.25
C GLN A 169 30.75 -8.49 10.18
N ASP A 170 31.15 -9.73 10.42
CA ASP A 170 30.95 -10.83 9.48
C ASP A 170 29.47 -11.17 9.31
N LEU A 171 28.68 -11.12 10.39
CA LEU A 171 27.24 -11.31 10.29
C LEU A 171 26.56 -10.17 9.51
N VAL A 172 26.94 -8.91 9.74
CA VAL A 172 26.44 -7.75 8.98
C VAL A 172 26.81 -7.88 7.51
N ARG A 173 28.06 -8.27 7.19
CA ARG A 173 28.48 -8.55 5.81
C ARG A 173 27.59 -9.61 5.18
N ASP A 174 27.25 -10.67 5.90
CA ASP A 174 26.36 -11.72 5.43
C ASP A 174 24.91 -11.25 5.20
N LEU A 175 24.44 -10.30 6.00
CA LEU A 175 23.11 -9.71 5.90
C LEU A 175 23.02 -8.59 4.87
N THR A 176 24.13 -7.96 4.46
CA THR A 176 24.16 -6.84 3.50
C THR A 176 23.37 -7.09 2.22
N PRO A 177 23.45 -8.26 1.56
CA PRO A 177 22.65 -8.51 0.34
C PRO A 177 21.15 -8.50 0.61
N LEU A 178 20.74 -9.01 1.76
CA LEU A 178 19.35 -9.03 2.19
C LEU A 178 18.87 -7.63 2.57
N LEU A 179 19.71 -6.85 3.26
CA LEU A 179 19.46 -5.45 3.57
C LEU A 179 19.32 -4.59 2.31
N ALA A 180 20.18 -4.81 1.31
CA ALA A 180 20.12 -4.11 0.02
C ALA A 180 18.79 -4.39 -0.71
N LEU A 181 18.32 -5.63 -0.70
CA LEU A 181 17.00 -5.99 -1.23
C LEU A 181 15.86 -5.31 -0.44
N CYS A 182 15.95 -5.31 0.89
CA CYS A 182 15.00 -4.64 1.78
C CYS A 182 14.90 -3.14 1.45
N ILE A 183 16.05 -2.47 1.29
CA ILE A 183 16.12 -1.05 0.91
C ILE A 183 15.36 -0.78 -0.38
N VAL A 184 15.51 -1.61 -1.41
CA VAL A 184 14.81 -1.39 -2.69
C VAL A 184 13.29 -1.49 -2.52
N ILE A 185 12.81 -2.48 -1.78
CA ILE A 185 11.38 -2.69 -1.53
C ILE A 185 10.81 -1.57 -0.66
N ASP A 186 11.52 -1.23 0.43
CA ASP A 186 11.10 -0.24 1.42
C ASP A 186 11.22 1.20 0.89
N ASN A 187 11.87 1.44 -0.25
CA ASN A 187 11.79 2.73 -0.94
C ASN A 187 10.49 2.87 -1.76
N VAL A 188 9.94 1.77 -2.28
CA VAL A 188 8.74 1.79 -3.11
C VAL A 188 7.47 1.78 -2.25
N GLN A 189 7.48 1.01 -1.17
CA GLN A 189 6.32 0.78 -0.30
C GLN A 189 5.74 2.08 0.32
N PRO A 190 6.54 3.04 0.83
CA PRO A 190 6.03 4.30 1.34
C PRO A 190 5.43 5.20 0.25
N VAL A 191 5.95 5.15 -0.98
CA VAL A 191 5.39 5.92 -2.11
C VAL A 191 4.00 5.42 -2.48
N LEU A 192 3.83 4.09 -2.57
CA LEU A 192 2.52 3.50 -2.82
C LEU A 192 1.55 3.83 -1.67
N SER A 193 2.04 3.82 -0.42
CA SER A 193 1.24 4.21 0.74
C SER A 193 0.83 5.69 0.68
N GLY A 194 1.74 6.57 0.26
CA GLY A 194 1.44 7.99 0.06
C GLY A 194 0.40 8.23 -1.03
N VAL A 195 0.45 7.48 -2.13
CA VAL A 195 -0.58 7.52 -3.19
C VAL A 195 -1.94 7.13 -2.64
N ALA A 196 -1.99 6.06 -1.84
CA ALA A 196 -3.23 5.62 -1.23
C ALA A 196 -3.77 6.64 -0.21
N ILE A 197 -2.92 7.30 0.57
CA ILE A 197 -3.32 8.40 1.46
C ILE A 197 -3.88 9.56 0.63
N GLY A 198 -3.22 9.93 -0.47
CA GLY A 198 -3.68 11.02 -1.35
C GLY A 198 -4.98 10.73 -2.10
N ALA A 199 -5.26 9.46 -2.40
CA ALA A 199 -6.55 9.03 -2.95
C ALA A 199 -7.64 8.83 -1.85
N GLY A 200 -7.19 8.72 -0.59
CA GLY A 200 -8.02 8.60 0.60
C GLY A 200 -8.36 7.17 1.02
N TRP A 201 -7.60 6.16 0.57
CA TRP A 201 -7.81 4.74 0.87
C TRP A 201 -7.06 4.27 2.12
N GLN A 202 -6.75 5.20 3.04
CA GLN A 202 -5.81 4.94 4.13
C GLN A 202 -6.29 3.84 5.09
N ALA A 203 -7.61 3.67 5.26
CA ALA A 203 -8.21 2.60 6.07
C ALA A 203 -7.93 1.21 5.48
N VAL A 204 -8.20 1.03 4.18
CA VAL A 204 -7.91 -0.22 3.45
C VAL A 204 -6.44 -0.59 3.59
N VAL A 205 -5.54 0.38 3.41
CA VAL A 205 -4.10 0.14 3.56
C VAL A 205 -3.72 -0.27 4.98
N ALA A 206 -4.34 0.33 6.00
CA ALA A 206 -4.09 -0.04 7.39
C ALA A 206 -4.49 -1.49 7.68
N TYR A 207 -5.65 -1.95 7.20
CA TYR A 207 -6.07 -3.35 7.36
C TYR A 207 -5.16 -4.33 6.63
N VAL A 208 -4.76 -4.02 5.39
CA VAL A 208 -3.81 -4.84 4.63
C VAL A 208 -2.46 -4.94 5.35
N ASN A 209 -1.97 -3.83 5.89
CA ASN A 209 -0.72 -3.78 6.65
C ASN A 209 -0.80 -4.70 7.89
N ILE A 210 -1.84 -4.58 8.72
CA ILE A 210 -2.03 -5.44 9.90
C ILE A 210 -2.04 -6.92 9.51
N ALA A 211 -2.79 -7.29 8.46
CA ALA A 211 -2.87 -8.67 8.01
C ALA A 211 -1.51 -9.20 7.54
N CYS A 212 -0.80 -8.44 6.69
CA CYS A 212 0.47 -8.89 6.13
C CYS A 212 1.57 -8.98 7.19
N TYR A 213 1.63 -8.04 8.11
CA TYR A 213 2.72 -7.97 9.10
C TYR A 213 2.47 -8.92 10.27
N TYR A 214 1.28 -8.85 10.89
CA TYR A 214 1.01 -9.57 12.13
C TYR A 214 0.46 -10.98 11.92
N ILE A 215 -0.37 -11.18 10.90
CA ILE A 215 -0.98 -12.51 10.65
C ILE A 215 -0.05 -13.38 9.81
N PHE A 216 0.72 -12.79 8.91
CA PHE A 216 1.62 -13.54 8.01
C PHE A 216 3.11 -13.38 8.37
N GLY A 217 3.61 -12.14 8.42
CA GLY A 217 5.03 -11.85 8.60
C GLY A 217 5.63 -12.36 9.90
N ILE A 218 4.99 -12.05 11.05
CA ILE A 218 5.46 -12.49 12.37
C ILE A 218 5.48 -14.03 12.47
N PRO A 219 4.38 -14.77 12.21
CA PRO A 219 4.40 -16.21 12.30
C PRO A 219 5.42 -16.85 11.36
N LEU A 220 5.57 -16.34 10.14
CA LEU A 220 6.56 -16.87 9.20
C LEU A 220 7.99 -16.63 9.70
N GLY A 221 8.29 -15.44 10.23
CA GLY A 221 9.59 -15.12 10.81
C GLY A 221 9.94 -16.01 12.01
N LEU A 222 8.96 -16.28 12.88
CA LEU A 222 9.15 -17.19 14.02
C LEU A 222 9.39 -18.63 13.55
N ILE A 223 8.63 -19.12 12.58
CA ILE A 223 8.80 -20.48 12.03
C ILE A 223 10.18 -20.61 11.38
N LEU A 224 10.58 -19.66 10.52
CA LEU A 224 11.87 -19.71 9.83
C LEU A 224 13.04 -19.53 10.81
N GLY A 225 12.93 -18.61 11.76
CA GLY A 225 13.96 -18.33 12.75
C GLY A 225 14.20 -19.50 13.72
N PHE A 226 13.14 -20.03 14.33
CA PHE A 226 13.24 -21.02 15.42
C PHE A 226 13.06 -22.46 14.95
N LYS A 227 12.03 -22.75 14.13
CA LYS A 227 11.70 -24.13 13.73
C LYS A 227 12.61 -24.64 12.62
N VAL A 228 12.86 -23.81 11.59
CA VAL A 228 13.77 -24.14 10.48
C VAL A 228 15.23 -23.85 10.84
N LYS A 229 15.48 -23.24 12.01
CA LYS A 229 16.83 -22.92 12.54
C LYS A 229 17.66 -22.05 11.57
N LEU A 230 17.02 -21.22 10.75
CA LEU A 230 17.70 -20.24 9.89
C LEU A 230 18.22 -19.03 10.68
N GLY A 231 17.90 -18.97 11.98
CA GLY A 231 18.44 -17.97 12.87
C GLY A 231 17.93 -16.56 12.55
N VAL A 232 18.85 -15.60 12.62
CA VAL A 232 18.61 -14.19 12.28
C VAL A 232 18.13 -14.02 10.83
N LYS A 233 18.71 -14.78 9.89
CA LYS A 233 18.31 -14.75 8.47
C LYS A 233 16.84 -15.16 8.33
N GLY A 234 16.39 -16.18 9.09
CA GLY A 234 15.00 -16.62 9.12
C GLY A 234 14.02 -15.53 9.59
N ILE A 235 14.36 -14.84 10.67
CA ILE A 235 13.57 -13.71 11.19
C ILE A 235 13.49 -12.59 10.15
N TRP A 236 14.63 -12.27 9.51
CA TRP A 236 14.68 -11.26 8.45
C TRP A 236 13.83 -11.64 7.23
N TYR A 237 13.84 -12.92 6.81
CA TYR A 237 12.97 -13.37 5.73
C TYR A 237 11.49 -13.24 6.08
N GLY A 238 11.09 -13.53 7.32
CA GLY A 238 9.74 -13.27 7.79
C GLY A 238 9.37 -11.79 7.68
N MET A 239 10.24 -10.92 8.17
CA MET A 239 10.12 -9.47 8.07
C MET A 239 9.85 -9.01 6.63
N LEU A 240 10.76 -9.40 5.73
CA LEU A 240 10.74 -9.04 4.33
C LEU A 240 9.51 -9.60 3.61
N SER A 241 9.09 -10.83 3.95
CA SER A 241 7.93 -11.45 3.32
C SER A 241 6.63 -10.68 3.59
N GLY A 242 6.45 -10.16 4.81
CA GLY A 242 5.31 -9.32 5.17
C GLY A 242 5.28 -8.03 4.36
N THR A 243 6.43 -7.35 4.26
CA THR A 243 6.56 -6.12 3.47
C THR A 243 6.39 -6.33 1.98
N VAL A 244 6.96 -7.40 1.42
CA VAL A 244 6.77 -7.77 0.02
C VAL A 244 5.29 -8.07 -0.27
N LEU A 245 4.64 -8.88 0.57
CA LEU A 245 3.23 -9.21 0.39
C LEU A 245 2.34 -7.97 0.44
N GLN A 246 2.56 -7.10 1.43
CA GLN A 246 1.84 -5.84 1.57
C GLN A 246 2.07 -4.92 0.36
N THR A 247 3.32 -4.78 -0.09
CA THR A 247 3.68 -3.98 -1.27
C THR A 247 3.00 -4.51 -2.53
N LEU A 248 2.97 -5.84 -2.73
CA LEU A 248 2.30 -6.47 -3.87
C LEU A 248 0.80 -6.23 -3.85
N ILE A 249 0.15 -6.41 -2.70
CA ILE A 249 -1.30 -6.16 -2.56
C ILE A 249 -1.60 -4.68 -2.85
N LEU A 250 -0.83 -3.76 -2.29
CA LEU A 250 -1.02 -2.34 -2.49
C LEU A 250 -0.80 -1.93 -3.96
N PHE A 251 0.23 -2.47 -4.60
CA PHE A 251 0.47 -2.28 -6.02
C PHE A 251 -0.70 -2.79 -6.87
N LEU A 252 -1.25 -3.97 -6.55
CA LEU A 252 -2.40 -4.53 -7.25
C LEU A 252 -3.67 -3.67 -7.09
N ILE A 253 -3.92 -3.15 -5.89
CA ILE A 253 -5.02 -2.21 -5.64
C ILE A 253 -4.86 -0.99 -6.55
N ILE A 254 -3.71 -0.33 -6.48
CA ILE A 254 -3.39 0.87 -7.26
C ILE A 254 -3.49 0.62 -8.78
N TYR A 255 -3.02 -0.53 -9.24
CA TYR A 255 -3.07 -0.92 -10.66
C TYR A 255 -4.49 -1.15 -11.14
N LYS A 256 -5.35 -1.75 -10.31
CA LYS A 256 -6.77 -2.02 -10.63
C LYS A 256 -7.68 -0.81 -10.43
N THR A 257 -7.22 0.24 -9.75
CA THR A 257 -8.00 1.45 -9.53
C THR A 257 -8.41 2.12 -10.84
N ASN A 258 -9.70 2.45 -10.94
CA ASN A 258 -10.21 3.35 -11.97
C ASN A 258 -10.06 4.81 -11.53
N TRP A 259 -8.95 5.43 -11.92
CA TRP A 259 -8.63 6.80 -11.55
C TRP A 259 -9.66 7.85 -12.00
N ASN A 260 -10.44 7.60 -13.05
CA ASN A 260 -11.53 8.51 -13.43
C ASN A 260 -12.66 8.47 -12.38
N LYS A 261 -12.96 7.28 -11.84
CA LYS A 261 -13.92 7.12 -10.75
C LYS A 261 -13.42 7.82 -9.49
N GLU A 262 -12.13 7.68 -9.17
CA GLU A 262 -11.53 8.32 -7.99
C GLU A 262 -11.54 9.86 -8.08
N ALA A 263 -11.28 10.41 -9.26
CA ALA A 263 -11.40 11.85 -9.51
C ALA A 263 -12.85 12.33 -9.28
N SER A 264 -13.85 11.59 -9.78
CA SER A 264 -15.26 11.89 -9.53
C SER A 264 -15.62 11.83 -8.03
N ILE A 265 -15.14 10.82 -7.30
CA ILE A 265 -15.36 10.71 -5.85
C ILE A 265 -14.66 11.87 -5.10
N ALA A 266 -13.48 12.30 -5.55
CA ALA A 266 -12.78 13.44 -4.97
C ALA A 266 -13.54 14.76 -5.22
N GLU A 267 -14.09 14.95 -6.43
CA GLU A 267 -14.92 16.09 -6.79
C GLU A 267 -16.20 16.15 -5.93
N ASP A 268 -16.89 15.01 -5.76
CA ASP A 268 -18.07 14.92 -4.90
C ASP A 268 -17.73 15.23 -3.42
N ARG A 269 -16.56 14.78 -2.94
CA ARG A 269 -16.06 15.14 -1.61
C ARG A 269 -15.85 16.65 -1.48
N ILE A 270 -15.21 17.29 -2.46
CA ILE A 270 -14.99 18.74 -2.45
C ILE A 270 -16.32 19.51 -2.50
N ARG A 271 -17.28 19.11 -3.35
CA ARG A 271 -18.62 19.73 -3.38
C ARG A 271 -19.33 19.63 -2.03
N LYS A 272 -19.30 18.47 -1.40
CA LYS A 272 -19.90 18.24 -0.07
C LYS A 272 -19.21 19.05 1.04
N TRP A 273 -17.92 19.36 0.88
CA TRP A 273 -17.12 20.09 1.87
C TRP A 273 -17.11 21.61 1.65
N GLY A 274 -17.21 22.07 0.40
CA GLY A 274 -17.23 23.48 0.02
C GLY A 274 -18.55 24.19 0.31
N GLY A 275 -19.62 23.44 0.61
CA GLY A 275 -20.98 23.95 0.74
C GLY A 275 -21.54 24.30 -0.64
N ASP A 276 -22.86 24.16 -0.84
CA ASP A 276 -23.51 24.63 -2.06
C ASP A 276 -23.24 26.14 -2.21
N THR A 277 -22.34 26.52 -3.12
CA THR A 277 -22.41 27.83 -3.75
C THR A 277 -23.58 27.83 -4.72
N ASP A 278 -24.79 27.76 -4.17
CA ASP A 278 -25.96 28.33 -4.81
C ASP A 278 -25.76 29.86 -4.80
N ILE A 279 -24.92 30.34 -5.73
CA ILE A 279 -25.06 31.71 -6.19
C ILE A 279 -26.42 31.72 -6.88
N LYS A 280 -27.44 32.09 -6.12
CA LYS A 280 -28.77 32.41 -6.62
C LYS A 280 -28.59 33.45 -7.71
N GLU A 281 -28.61 33.00 -8.96
CA GLU A 281 -28.94 33.80 -10.12
C GLU A 281 -30.40 34.21 -9.96
N ASN A 282 -30.66 35.20 -9.10
CA ASN A 282 -31.97 35.80 -8.96
C ASN A 282 -31.83 37.29 -8.65
N SER A 283 -32.21 38.07 -9.66
CA SER A 283 -32.73 39.44 -9.58
C SER A 283 -31.76 40.60 -9.32
N VAL A 284 -30.99 40.97 -10.35
CA VAL A 284 -30.93 42.40 -10.71
C VAL A 284 -32.07 42.66 -11.68
N LYS A 285 -33.28 42.84 -11.16
CA LYS A 285 -34.35 43.51 -11.89
C LYS A 285 -33.85 44.91 -12.23
N ARG A 286 -33.58 45.18 -13.52
CA ARG A 286 -33.56 46.55 -14.03
C ARG A 286 -34.92 47.18 -13.68
N PRO A 287 -35.00 48.31 -12.97
CA PRO A 287 -36.23 49.06 -12.92
C PRO A 287 -36.46 49.65 -14.32
N ALA A 288 -37.59 49.29 -14.91
CA ALA A 288 -38.12 49.94 -16.10
C ALA A 288 -38.79 51.26 -15.70
N ALA A 289 -38.47 52.28 -16.50
CA ALA A 289 -39.22 53.50 -16.82
C ALA A 289 -39.47 54.55 -15.73
N THR A 290 -39.14 55.80 -16.03
CA THR A 290 -40.20 56.79 -16.32
C THR A 290 -39.66 57.87 -17.27
N GLU A 291 -40.26 57.95 -18.46
CA GLU A 291 -40.30 59.17 -19.27
C GLU A 291 -41.17 60.22 -18.55
N THR A 292 -40.66 61.44 -18.41
CA THR A 292 -41.38 62.72 -18.53
C THR A 292 -40.36 63.85 -18.52
#